data_AF-A0A0D2K6A6-F1
#
_entry.id   AF-A0A0D2K6A6-F1
#
_cell.length_a   1.000
_cell.length_b   1.000
_cell.length_c   1.000
_cell.angle_alpha   90.00
_cell.angle_beta   90.00
_cell.angle_gamma   90.00
#
_symmetry.space_group_name_H-M   'P 1'
#
loop_
_entity.id
_entity.type
_entity.pdbx_description
1 polymer ?
#
loop_
_entity_poly.entity_id
_entity_poly.type
_entity_poly.pdbx_seq_one_letter_code
_entity_poly.pdbx_strand_id
1 'polypeptide(L)'
;MTPISFAVAYYFLPPTFDIAVPSHDPTKDFDTKIVKNWYLFVCVAAGLWGGLAIGLQTEFFTSNRYKPVQARHRRRARDVADACRTGPATDIIFGLALGYKSTIIPCFVIAICIYVGNTLGGMLGIACAALGMLSTLSTGLAIDA
;
A
#
# COMPACT_ATOMS: atom_id res chain seq x y z
N MET A 1 2.14 -7.55 13.57
CA MET A 1 1.97 -8.35 12.35
C MET A 1 3.30 -8.74 11.71
N THR A 2 4.26 -7.84 11.55
CA THR A 2 5.62 -8.18 11.05
C THR A 2 6.33 -9.35 11.77
N PRO A 3 6.34 -9.49 13.11
CA PRO A 3 6.97 -10.66 13.75
C PRO A 3 6.19 -11.95 13.52
N ILE A 4 4.86 -11.84 13.33
CA ILE A 4 3.98 -12.98 13.04
C ILE A 4 4.21 -13.45 11.60
N SER A 5 4.31 -12.54 10.64
CA SER A 5 4.65 -12.86 9.25
C SER A 5 6.02 -13.50 9.13
N PHE A 6 6.99 -13.08 9.95
CA PHE A 6 8.32 -13.72 10.03
C PHE A 6 8.20 -15.15 10.56
N ALA A 7 7.48 -15.35 11.67
CA ALA A 7 7.31 -16.66 12.26
C ALA A 7 6.60 -17.63 11.30
N VAL A 8 5.55 -17.18 10.61
CA VAL A 8 4.85 -17.99 9.60
C VAL A 8 5.80 -18.35 8.44
N ALA A 9 6.57 -17.40 7.93
CA ALA A 9 7.53 -17.68 6.85
C ALA A 9 8.64 -18.67 7.26
N TYR A 10 9.05 -18.66 8.54
CA TYR A 10 10.08 -19.56 9.05
C TYR A 10 9.53 -20.97 9.35
N TYR A 11 8.32 -21.09 9.89
CA TYR A 11 7.74 -22.38 10.30
C TYR A 11 7.00 -23.12 9.17
N PHE A 12 6.36 -22.40 8.25
CA PHE A 12 5.50 -23.01 7.23
C PHE A 12 6.16 -23.14 5.84
N LEU A 13 7.28 -22.46 5.57
CA LEU A 13 7.88 -22.43 4.24
C LEU A 13 9.26 -23.11 4.21
N PRO A 14 9.53 -23.98 3.21
CA PRO A 14 10.86 -24.56 3.01
C PRO A 14 11.90 -23.47 2.66
N PRO A 15 13.20 -23.73 2.93
CA PRO A 15 14.30 -22.77 2.75
C PRO A 15 14.43 -22.23 1.32
N THR A 16 14.01 -23.03 0.34
CA THR A 16 13.98 -22.68 -1.08
C THR A 16 12.78 -23.35 -1.72
N PHE A 17 12.07 -22.60 -2.57
CA PHE A 17 10.97 -23.12 -3.37
C PHE A 17 11.02 -22.53 -4.77
N ASP A 18 10.56 -23.33 -5.71
CA ASP A 18 10.59 -23.02 -7.13
C ASP A 18 9.26 -22.44 -7.55
N ILE A 19 9.28 -21.23 -8.11
CA ILE A 19 8.09 -20.54 -8.60
C ILE A 19 8.13 -20.53 -10.12
N ALA A 20 7.03 -20.95 -10.75
CA ALA A 20 6.80 -20.74 -12.17
C ALA A 20 6.60 -19.24 -12.43
N VAL A 21 7.53 -18.62 -13.15
CA VAL A 21 7.43 -17.25 -13.64
C VAL A 21 7.23 -17.29 -15.16
N PRO A 22 6.45 -16.36 -15.75
CA PRO A 22 6.27 -16.32 -17.19
C PRO A 22 7.63 -16.14 -17.89
N SER A 23 7.93 -17.04 -18.82
CA SER A 23 9.21 -17.09 -19.53
C SER A 23 9.29 -16.00 -20.59
N HIS A 24 10.47 -15.43 -20.81
CA HIS A 24 10.72 -14.50 -21.92
C HIS A 24 11.03 -15.24 -23.23
N ASP A 25 11.39 -16.52 -23.16
CA ASP A 25 11.66 -17.37 -24.32
C ASP A 25 10.34 -17.84 -24.98
N PRO A 26 10.20 -17.76 -26.32
CA PRO A 26 8.98 -18.16 -27.03
C PRO A 26 8.77 -19.68 -27.10
N THR A 27 9.70 -20.48 -26.55
CA THR A 27 9.65 -21.96 -26.59
C THR A 27 9.27 -22.60 -25.27
N LYS A 28 9.16 -21.82 -24.18
CA LYS A 28 8.75 -22.31 -22.86
C LYS A 28 7.69 -21.39 -22.28
N ASP A 29 6.55 -21.95 -21.88
CA ASP A 29 5.46 -21.15 -21.29
C ASP A 29 5.81 -20.60 -19.88
N PHE A 30 6.70 -21.28 -19.14
CA PHE A 30 7.13 -20.89 -17.78
C PHE A 30 8.62 -21.16 -17.54
N ASP A 31 9.30 -20.22 -16.88
CA ASP A 31 10.64 -20.40 -16.29
C ASP A 31 10.51 -20.69 -14.78
N THR A 32 11.52 -21.36 -14.22
CA THR A 32 11.50 -21.75 -12.80
C THR A 32 12.46 -20.87 -12.01
N LYS A 33 11.92 -19.96 -11.19
CA LYS A 33 12.72 -19.07 -10.34
C LYS A 33 12.82 -19.63 -8.92
N ILE A 34 14.05 -19.87 -8.46
CA ILE A 34 14.34 -20.28 -7.09
C ILE A 34 14.15 -19.07 -6.17
N VAL A 35 13.20 -19.16 -5.24
CA VAL A 35 12.89 -18.11 -4.27
C VAL A 35 13.16 -18.63 -2.86
N LYS A 36 13.81 -17.78 -2.06
CA LYS A 36 14.05 -18.02 -0.64
C LYS A 36 12.84 -17.56 0.17
N ASN A 37 12.54 -18.25 1.25
CA ASN A 37 11.50 -17.90 2.21
C ASN A 37 11.69 -16.51 2.84
N TRP A 38 12.92 -16.00 2.98
CA TRP A 38 13.17 -14.61 3.36
C TRP A 38 12.64 -13.58 2.36
N TYR A 39 12.72 -13.88 1.06
CA TYR A 39 12.24 -12.97 0.02
C TYR A 39 10.72 -12.84 0.07
N LEU A 40 10.00 -13.94 0.33
CA LEU A 40 8.56 -13.91 0.48
C LEU A 40 8.13 -13.12 1.74
N PHE A 41 8.88 -13.26 2.84
CA PHE A 41 8.68 -12.44 4.03
C PHE A 41 8.81 -10.95 3.73
N VAL A 42 9.85 -10.55 2.98
CA VAL A 42 10.05 -9.15 2.58
C VAL A 42 8.91 -8.65 1.69
N CYS A 43 8.38 -9.46 0.77
CA CYS A 43 7.21 -9.10 -0.05
C CYS A 43 5.97 -8.83 0.82
N VAL A 44 5.64 -9.73 1.75
CA VAL A 44 4.49 -9.58 2.66
C VAL A 44 4.68 -8.36 3.56
N ALA A 45 5.88 -8.17 4.10
CA ALA A 45 6.20 -7.03 4.96
C ALA A 45 6.11 -5.71 4.18
N ALA A 46 6.57 -5.66 2.94
CA ALA A 46 6.44 -4.47 2.08
C ALA A 46 4.97 -4.12 1.82
N GLY A 47 4.12 -5.12 1.58
CA GLY A 47 2.68 -4.93 1.46
C GLY A 47 2.01 -4.40 2.74
N LEU A 48 2.39 -4.96 3.90
CA LEU A 48 1.90 -4.52 5.21
C LEU A 48 2.27 -3.05 5.50
N TRP A 49 3.55 -2.69 5.33
CA TRP A 49 4.01 -1.31 5.54
C TRP A 49 3.43 -0.35 4.49
N GLY A 50 3.26 -0.81 3.25
CA GLY A 50 2.58 -0.06 2.20
C GLY A 50 1.13 0.26 2.56
N GLY A 51 0.39 -0.72 3.08
CA GLY A 51 -0.98 -0.51 3.58
C GLY A 51 -1.05 0.51 4.72
N LEU A 52 -0.15 0.41 5.69
CA LEU A 52 -0.06 1.39 6.79
C LEU A 52 0.24 2.81 6.27
N ALA A 53 1.17 2.95 5.33
CA ALA A 53 1.51 4.24 4.73
C ALA A 53 0.31 4.86 3.98
N ILE A 54 -0.46 4.04 3.25
CA ILE A 54 -1.69 4.50 2.57
C ILE A 54 -2.75 4.92 3.60
N GLY A 55 -2.91 4.17 4.69
CA GLY A 55 -3.84 4.52 5.77
C GLY A 55 -3.50 5.87 6.42
N LEU A 56 -2.23 6.07 6.80
CA LEU A 56 -1.74 7.33 7.37
C LEU A 56 -1.89 8.50 6.38
N GLN A 57 -1.65 8.25 5.09
CA GLN A 57 -1.80 9.27 4.07
C GLN A 57 -3.27 9.64 3.83
N THR A 58 -4.17 8.67 3.90
CA THR A 58 -5.62 8.89 3.80
C THR A 58 -6.09 9.72 4.99
N GLU A 59 -5.70 9.36 6.22
CA GLU A 59 -6.03 10.13 7.42
C GLU A 59 -5.50 11.57 7.32
N PHE A 60 -4.30 11.75 6.75
CA PHE A 60 -3.72 13.06 6.53
C PHE A 60 -4.56 13.95 5.60
N PHE A 61 -5.21 13.39 4.58
CA PHE A 61 -6.02 14.15 3.64
C PHE A 61 -7.47 14.33 4.09
N THR A 62 -8.01 13.43 4.91
CA THR A 62 -9.43 13.44 5.33
C THR A 62 -9.68 14.06 6.70
N SER A 63 -8.69 14.07 7.60
CA SER A 63 -8.88 14.57 8.98
C SER A 63 -9.00 16.10 9.07
N ASN A 64 -10.05 16.57 9.76
CA ASN A 64 -10.32 18.00 10.03
C ASN A 64 -9.66 18.50 11.35
N ARG A 65 -8.95 17.63 12.08
CA ARG A 65 -8.55 17.89 13.47
C ARG A 65 -7.24 18.68 13.63
N TYR A 66 -6.51 18.95 12.55
CA TYR A 66 -5.19 19.60 12.63
C TYR A 66 -5.31 21.11 12.93
N LYS A 67 -5.16 21.50 14.21
CA LYS A 67 -4.99 22.90 14.70
C LYS A 67 -3.48 23.29 14.78
N PRO A 68 -3.15 24.60 14.77
CA PRO A 68 -2.11 25.13 13.89
C PRO A 68 -0.82 25.49 14.64
N VAL A 69 0.32 24.82 14.36
CA VAL A 69 1.63 25.46 14.61
C VAL A 69 2.75 25.00 13.64
N GLN A 70 2.85 23.74 13.21
CA GLN A 70 4.17 23.26 12.67
C GLN A 70 4.23 22.67 11.26
N ALA A 71 3.12 22.51 10.52
CA ALA A 71 3.20 21.92 9.18
C ALA A 71 2.34 22.68 8.17
N ARG A 72 2.99 23.57 7.42
CA ARG A 72 2.45 24.32 6.27
C ARG A 72 1.88 23.43 5.14
N HIS A 73 1.96 22.10 5.26
CA HIS A 73 1.35 21.12 4.35
C HIS A 73 0.10 20.38 4.89
N ARG A 74 -0.32 20.60 6.14
CA ARG A 74 -1.42 19.89 6.86
C ARG A 74 -2.78 20.61 6.85
N ARG A 75 -3.15 21.37 5.81
CA ARG A 75 -4.36 22.23 5.79
C ARG A 75 -5.50 21.79 4.85
N ARG A 76 -5.35 20.64 4.21
CA ARG A 76 -6.16 20.17 3.08
C ARG A 76 -7.68 20.19 3.33
N ALA A 77 -8.16 19.58 4.43
CA ALA A 77 -9.60 19.53 4.73
C ALA A 77 -10.18 20.86 5.24
N ARG A 78 -9.38 21.72 5.87
CA ARG A 78 -9.82 23.06 6.31
C ARG A 78 -9.90 24.05 5.16
N ASP A 79 -8.98 23.96 4.21
CA ASP A 79 -8.99 24.80 3.02
C ASP A 79 -10.29 24.59 2.21
N VAL A 80 -10.82 23.35 2.20
CA VAL A 80 -12.15 23.03 1.65
C VAL A 80 -13.27 23.68 2.47
N ALA A 81 -13.25 23.54 3.81
CA ALA A 81 -14.25 24.16 4.68
C ALA A 81 -14.25 25.70 4.62
N ASP A 82 -13.09 26.33 4.47
CA ASP A 82 -12.97 27.79 4.28
C ASP A 82 -13.47 28.22 2.88
N ALA A 83 -13.33 27.37 1.87
CA ALA A 83 -13.88 27.60 0.53
C ALA A 83 -15.42 27.60 0.49
N CYS A 84 -16.10 27.09 1.52
CA CYS A 84 -17.55 27.24 1.67
C CYS A 84 -17.97 28.72 1.83
N ARG A 85 -17.07 29.61 2.28
CA ARG A 85 -17.36 31.05 2.43
C ARG A 85 -17.57 31.77 1.10
N THR A 86 -16.98 31.26 0.02
CA THR A 86 -17.09 31.82 -1.33
C THR A 86 -18.20 31.18 -2.17
N GLY A 87 -18.88 30.16 -1.63
CA GLY A 87 -20.04 29.51 -2.23
C GLY A 87 -19.86 28.00 -2.45
N PRO A 88 -20.94 27.28 -2.78
CA PRO A 88 -20.92 25.82 -2.96
C PRO A 88 -20.11 25.37 -4.18
N ALA A 89 -20.03 26.21 -5.22
CA ALA A 89 -19.24 25.91 -6.41
C ALA A 89 -17.74 25.82 -6.10
N THR A 90 -17.21 26.73 -5.27
CA THR A 90 -15.80 26.72 -4.88
C THR A 90 -15.47 25.53 -3.98
N ASP A 91 -16.38 25.14 -3.08
CA ASP A 91 -16.22 23.97 -2.22
C ASP A 91 -16.01 22.67 -3.04
N ILE A 92 -16.86 22.44 -4.05
CA ILE A 92 -16.75 21.27 -4.94
C ILE A 92 -15.42 21.29 -5.71
N ILE A 93 -14.99 22.44 -6.24
CA ILE A 93 -13.75 22.58 -7.00
C ILE A 93 -12.54 22.27 -6.10
N PHE A 94 -12.49 22.84 -4.89
CA PHE A 94 -11.41 22.57 -3.95
C PHE A 94 -11.41 21.12 -3.47
N GLY A 95 -12.58 20.52 -3.24
CA GLY A 95 -12.72 19.11 -2.89
C GLY A 95 -12.19 18.16 -3.98
N LEU A 96 -12.58 18.39 -5.24
CA LEU A 96 -12.07 17.61 -6.39
C LEU A 96 -10.56 17.78 -6.58
N ALA A 97 -10.07 19.01 -6.51
CA ALA A 97 -8.63 19.27 -6.58
C ALA A 97 -7.85 18.57 -5.45
N LEU A 98 -8.43 18.49 -4.25
CA LEU A 98 -7.87 17.76 -3.13
C LEU A 98 -7.75 16.27 -3.40
N GLY A 99 -8.82 15.68 -3.94
CA GLY A 99 -8.89 14.27 -4.31
C GLY A 99 -7.81 13.91 -5.33
N TYR A 100 -7.69 14.68 -6.41
CA TYR A 100 -6.64 14.47 -7.41
C TYR A 100 -5.22 14.60 -6.84
N LYS A 101 -5.01 15.48 -5.87
CA LYS A 101 -3.71 15.65 -5.23
C LYS A 101 -3.44 14.59 -4.14
N SER A 102 -4.45 13.84 -3.71
CA SER A 102 -4.30 12.79 -2.68
C SER A 102 -3.69 11.50 -3.25
N THR A 103 -4.03 11.15 -4.49
CA THR A 103 -3.69 9.87 -5.12
C THR A 103 -2.20 9.72 -5.48
N ILE A 104 -1.46 10.81 -5.59
CA ILE A 104 -0.04 10.80 -6.01
C ILE A 104 0.80 9.90 -5.07
N ILE A 105 0.68 10.09 -3.76
CA ILE A 105 1.49 9.35 -2.78
C ILE A 105 1.09 7.87 -2.71
N PRO A 106 -0.20 7.49 -2.60
CA PRO A 106 -0.63 6.10 -2.70
C PRO A 106 -0.15 5.40 -3.98
N CYS A 107 -0.16 6.11 -5.11
CA CYS A 107 0.30 5.54 -6.39
C CYS A 107 1.79 5.17 -6.34
N PHE A 108 2.65 6.01 -5.75
CA PHE A 108 4.06 5.69 -5.54
C PHE A 108 4.27 4.52 -4.58
N VAL A 109 3.49 4.45 -3.49
CA VAL A 109 3.58 3.34 -2.53
C VAL A 109 3.25 2.01 -3.21
N ILE A 110 2.17 1.96 -4.00
CA ILE A 110 1.78 0.76 -4.76
C ILE A 110 2.86 0.39 -5.78
N ALA A 111 3.43 1.36 -6.50
CA ALA A 111 4.50 1.10 -7.46
C ALA A 111 5.73 0.45 -6.81
N ILE A 112 6.13 0.92 -5.62
CA ILE A 112 7.24 0.34 -4.85
C ILE A 112 6.89 -1.08 -4.38
N CYS A 113 5.67 -1.30 -3.87
CA CYS A 113 5.21 -2.64 -3.46
C CYS A 113 5.23 -3.63 -4.64
N ILE A 114 4.78 -3.23 -5.82
CA ILE A 114 4.81 -4.05 -7.04
C ILE A 114 6.26 -4.33 -7.45
N TYR A 115 7.13 -3.33 -7.42
CA TYR A 115 8.54 -3.50 -7.79
C TYR A 115 9.25 -4.50 -6.87
N VAL A 116 9.08 -4.36 -5.55
CA VAL A 116 9.65 -5.29 -4.57
C VAL A 116 9.05 -6.69 -4.71
N GLY A 117 7.73 -6.80 -4.90
CA GLY A 117 7.04 -8.08 -5.10
C GLY A 117 7.53 -8.82 -6.35
N ASN A 118 7.65 -8.10 -7.47
CA ASN A 118 8.05 -8.68 -8.76
C ASN A 118 9.51 -9.12 -8.76
N THR A 119 10.41 -8.29 -8.22
CA THR A 119 11.86 -8.59 -8.19
C THR A 119 12.18 -9.80 -7.33
N LEU A 120 11.47 -9.99 -6.23
CA LEU A 120 11.74 -11.05 -5.26
C LEU A 120 11.00 -12.36 -5.57
N GLY A 121 9.70 -12.29 -5.90
CA GLY A 121 8.83 -13.47 -6.03
C GLY A 121 7.94 -13.49 -7.28
N GLY A 122 8.18 -12.62 -8.26
CA GLY A 122 7.34 -12.53 -9.46
C GLY A 122 5.87 -12.27 -9.13
N MET A 123 4.96 -12.94 -9.84
CA MET A 123 3.51 -12.81 -9.59
C MET A 123 3.10 -13.31 -8.20
N LEU A 124 3.74 -14.38 -7.69
CA LEU A 124 3.48 -14.86 -6.32
C LEU A 124 3.89 -13.81 -5.28
N GLY A 125 5.04 -13.16 -5.48
CA GLY A 125 5.51 -12.08 -4.61
C GLY A 125 4.55 -10.90 -4.56
N ILE A 126 3.98 -10.52 -5.71
CA ILE A 126 2.94 -9.47 -5.80
C ILE A 126 1.66 -9.92 -5.08
N ALA A 127 1.21 -11.15 -5.28
CA ALA A 127 0.02 -11.69 -4.61
C ALA A 127 0.20 -11.76 -3.08
N CYS A 128 1.36 -12.20 -2.61
CA CYS A 128 1.71 -12.22 -1.19
C CYS A 128 1.82 -10.81 -0.61
N ALA A 129 2.32 -9.83 -1.36
CA ALA A 129 2.33 -8.43 -0.93
C ALA A 129 0.89 -7.89 -0.79
N ALA A 130 0.00 -8.19 -1.74
CA ALA A 130 -1.41 -7.82 -1.65
C ALA A 130 -2.12 -8.46 -0.43
N LEU A 131 -1.87 -9.76 -0.19
CA LEU A 131 -2.35 -10.44 1.02
C LEU A 131 -1.79 -9.81 2.29
N GLY A 132 -0.51 -9.41 2.30
CA GLY A 132 0.11 -8.69 3.40
C GLY A 132 -0.59 -7.38 3.72
N MET A 133 -0.99 -6.62 2.69
CA MET A 133 -1.75 -5.38 2.84
C MET A 133 -3.13 -5.61 3.47
N LEU A 134 -3.78 -6.75 3.18
CA LEU A 134 -5.08 -7.13 3.73
C LEU A 134 -5.00 -7.93 5.04
N SER A 135 -3.81 -8.27 5.52
CA SER A 135 -3.66 -9.10 6.73
C SER A 135 -4.27 -8.47 8.00
N THR A 136 -4.41 -7.14 8.03
CA THR A 136 -5.07 -6.38 9.08
C THR A 136 -6.51 -6.01 8.74
N LEU A 137 -7.15 -6.69 7.78
CA LEU A 137 -8.52 -6.32 7.37
C LEU A 137 -9.53 -6.38 8.51
N SER A 138 -9.36 -7.29 9.48
CA SER A 138 -10.31 -7.40 10.59
C SER A 138 -10.32 -6.12 11.44
N THR A 139 -9.14 -5.58 11.74
CA THR A 139 -9.04 -4.28 12.42
C THR A 139 -9.51 -3.14 11.52
N GLY A 140 -9.19 -3.20 10.22
CA GLY A 140 -9.64 -2.22 9.22
C GLY A 140 -11.16 -2.14 9.11
N LEU A 141 -11.84 -3.28 9.06
CA LEU A 141 -13.30 -3.35 9.03
C LEU A 141 -13.91 -2.89 10.36
N ALA A 142 -13.29 -3.20 11.50
CA ALA A 142 -13.79 -2.77 12.80
C ALA A 142 -13.69 -1.25 13.04
N ILE A 143 -12.79 -0.54 12.34
CA ILE A 143 -12.69 0.92 12.40
C ILE A 143 -13.52 1.62 11.30
N ASP A 144 -13.86 0.90 10.23
CA ASP A 144 -14.63 1.41 9.08
C ASP A 144 -16.14 1.19 9.24
N ALA A 145 -16.54 0.10 9.93
CA ALA A 145 -17.93 -0.21 10.29
C ALA A 145 -18.40 0.58 11.52
#